data_AF-A0A9N9L4Y7-F1
#
_entry.id   AF-A0A9N9L4Y7-F1
#
_cell.length_a   1.000
_cell.length_b   1.000
_cell.length_c   1.000
_cell.angle_alpha   90.00
_cell.angle_beta   90.00
_cell.angle_gamma   90.00
#
_symmetry.space_group_name_H-M   'P 1'
#
loop_
_entity.id
_entity.type
_entity.pdbx_description
1 polymer ?
#
loop_
_entity_poly.entity_id
_entity_poly.type
_entity_poly.pdbx_seq_one_letter_code
_entity_poly.pdbx_strand_id
1 'polypeptide(L)'
;MTLIIPLPFQSKTIPIEPLNQNAFSQFGTVISNPSPSLTPHPHLQELPPQAVLANQGSALKYLDITHMRNFYNESTTPGKAVMNMFVCAPRSLLSTPDSNGSMAGHFKVEILERHPFTTQTFIPLGLSSKDSQQCQYLVIVAPSLKPSEQDESLPVPTPTTANLENERYPGRGLPDLNGIKAFLADGSQAVTYGAGTWHAPMVVIGEKPIDFVVVQFANGVGIEDCQEVEWKEKNDDGGLLVAIPQTKAKL
;
A
#
# COMPACT_ATOMS: atom_id res chain seq x y z
N MET A 1 -13.54 8.80 -11.03
CA MET A 1 -14.38 9.90 -10.50
C MET A 1 -13.89 10.15 -9.10
N THR A 2 -13.62 11.40 -8.78
CA THR A 2 -13.07 11.79 -7.48
C THR A 2 -14.19 12.34 -6.61
N LEU A 3 -14.40 11.76 -5.43
CA LEU A 3 -15.34 12.27 -4.44
C LEU A 3 -14.63 13.23 -3.49
N ILE A 4 -15.31 14.29 -3.08
CA ILE A 4 -14.79 15.25 -2.12
C ILE A 4 -15.56 15.10 -0.81
N ILE A 5 -14.86 14.75 0.26
CA ILE A 5 -15.44 14.56 1.59
C ILE A 5 -14.88 15.58 2.59
N PRO A 6 -15.61 15.96 3.65
CA PRO A 6 -15.05 16.75 4.72
C PRO A 6 -14.09 15.91 5.57
N LEU A 7 -13.00 16.53 6.05
CA LEU A 7 -12.20 15.93 7.12
C LEU A 7 -13.04 15.85 8.41
N PRO A 8 -13.00 14.72 9.14
CA PRO A 8 -13.71 14.59 10.42
C PRO A 8 -13.00 15.34 11.57
N PHE A 9 -11.87 15.98 11.29
CA PHE A 9 -11.05 16.74 12.23
C PHE A 9 -10.48 17.99 11.55
N GLN A 10 -10.10 18.99 12.35
CA GLN A 10 -9.39 20.17 11.83
C GLN A 10 -7.94 19.84 11.46
N SER A 11 -7.25 19.08 12.30
CA SER A 11 -5.89 18.61 12.06
C SER A 11 -5.66 17.27 12.77
N LYS A 12 -4.91 16.39 12.13
CA LYS A 12 -4.48 15.10 12.69
C LYS A 12 -3.10 14.75 12.15
N THR A 13 -2.16 14.50 13.06
CA THR A 13 -0.86 13.94 12.73
C THR A 13 -0.82 12.46 13.11
N ILE A 14 -0.48 11.61 12.15
CA ILE A 14 -0.36 10.16 12.33
C ILE A 14 1.13 9.84 12.52
N PRO A 15 1.50 9.05 13.55
CA PRO A 15 2.85 8.53 13.66
C PRO A 15 3.12 7.51 12.55
N ILE A 16 4.36 7.46 12.08
CA ILE A 16 4.80 6.43 11.14
C ILE A 16 5.32 5.20 11.89
N GLU A 17 4.99 4.01 11.39
CA GLU A 17 5.46 2.73 11.93
C GLU A 17 6.34 1.99 10.91
N PRO A 18 7.29 1.12 11.30
CA PRO A 18 7.96 0.23 10.35
C PRO A 18 6.95 -0.71 9.67
N LEU A 19 7.02 -0.81 8.35
CA LEU A 19 6.16 -1.72 7.59
C LEU A 19 6.46 -3.17 7.99
N ASN A 20 5.41 -3.90 8.38
CA ASN A 20 5.50 -5.33 8.71
C ASN A 20 4.16 -6.03 8.46
N GLN A 21 4.21 -7.33 8.18
CA GLN A 21 3.01 -8.11 7.82
C GLN A 21 1.93 -8.10 8.90
N ASN A 22 2.30 -8.16 10.19
CA ASN A 22 1.30 -8.24 11.26
C ASN A 22 0.45 -6.96 11.32
N ALA A 23 1.10 -5.79 11.36
CA ALA A 23 0.42 -4.49 11.41
C ALA A 23 -0.34 -4.15 10.11
N PHE A 24 0.13 -4.69 8.97
CA PHE A 24 -0.46 -4.44 7.65
C PHE A 24 -1.54 -5.46 7.23
N SER A 25 -1.69 -6.57 7.95
CA SER A 25 -2.52 -7.73 7.57
C SER A 25 -3.99 -7.43 7.24
N GLN A 26 -4.56 -6.38 7.83
CA GLN A 26 -5.93 -5.94 7.53
C GLN A 26 -6.06 -5.33 6.12
N PHE A 27 -4.99 -4.76 5.59
CA PHE A 27 -4.95 -3.98 4.36
C PHE A 27 -4.36 -4.77 3.19
N GLY A 28 -3.63 -5.85 3.47
CA GLY A 28 -3.05 -6.69 2.44
C GLY A 28 -1.83 -7.46 2.91
N THR A 29 -0.85 -7.59 2.03
CA THR A 29 0.35 -8.39 2.26
C THR A 29 1.61 -7.57 2.02
N VAL A 30 2.55 -7.64 2.95
CA VAL A 30 3.94 -7.21 2.79
C VAL A 30 4.72 -8.38 2.22
N ILE A 31 5.34 -8.16 1.08
CA ILE A 31 6.20 -9.15 0.42
C ILE A 31 7.65 -8.82 0.77
N SER A 32 8.34 -9.74 1.41
CA SER A 32 9.77 -9.62 1.73
C SER A 32 10.40 -11.01 1.86
N ASN A 33 11.74 -11.06 1.97
CA ASN A 33 12.41 -12.30 2.35
C ASN A 33 12.19 -12.55 3.86
N PRO A 34 11.49 -13.62 4.26
CA PRO A 34 11.21 -13.90 5.67
C PRO A 34 12.44 -14.44 6.44
N SER A 35 13.53 -14.81 5.75
CA SER A 35 14.79 -15.23 6.40
C SER A 35 16.02 -14.68 5.65
N PRO A 36 16.29 -13.37 5.73
CA PRO A 36 17.36 -12.72 4.96
C PRO A 36 18.77 -13.24 5.24
N SER A 37 19.01 -13.81 6.43
CA SER A 37 20.30 -14.38 6.83
C SER A 37 20.53 -15.82 6.34
N LEU A 38 19.49 -16.49 5.85
CA LEU A 38 19.58 -17.88 5.42
C LEU A 38 20.10 -17.98 3.99
N THR A 39 21.24 -18.65 3.82
CA THR A 39 21.80 -18.96 2.50
C THR A 39 21.42 -20.40 2.10
N PRO A 40 20.69 -20.60 0.99
CA PRO A 40 20.32 -21.95 0.53
C PRO A 40 21.54 -22.76 0.13
N HIS A 41 21.51 -24.07 0.42
CA HIS A 41 22.51 -25.03 -0.01
C HIS A 41 21.91 -26.45 -0.09
N PRO A 42 22.51 -27.39 -0.85
CA PRO A 42 21.92 -28.72 -1.11
C PRO A 42 21.64 -29.60 0.10
N HIS A 43 22.29 -29.34 1.23
CA HIS A 43 22.16 -30.11 2.46
C HIS A 43 21.37 -29.39 3.56
N LEU A 44 20.66 -28.30 3.23
CA LEU A 44 19.82 -27.59 4.19
C LEU A 44 18.65 -28.49 4.63
N GLN A 45 18.66 -28.93 5.88
CA GLN A 45 17.69 -29.91 6.40
C GLN A 45 16.41 -29.25 6.93
N GLU A 46 16.55 -28.10 7.61
CA GLU A 46 15.43 -27.35 8.18
C GLU A 46 15.08 -26.19 7.27
N LEU A 47 13.89 -26.24 6.66
CA LEU A 47 13.37 -25.18 5.81
C LEU A 47 12.46 -24.27 6.62
N PRO A 48 12.47 -22.94 6.36
CA PRO A 48 11.46 -22.05 6.89
C PRO A 48 10.03 -22.49 6.49
N PRO A 49 9.01 -22.05 7.23
CA PRO A 49 7.62 -22.29 6.86
C PRO A 49 7.34 -21.85 5.41
N GLN A 50 6.55 -22.66 4.69
CA GLN A 50 6.16 -22.41 3.30
C GLN A 50 7.33 -22.24 2.31
N ALA A 51 8.51 -22.78 2.65
CA ALA A 51 9.67 -22.76 1.76
C ALA A 51 9.97 -24.16 1.20
N VAL A 52 10.41 -24.21 -0.06
CA VAL A 52 10.94 -25.41 -0.70
C VAL A 52 12.31 -25.12 -1.30
N LEU A 53 13.23 -26.09 -1.25
CA LEU A 53 14.46 -26.00 -2.03
C LEU A 53 14.13 -26.09 -3.52
N ALA A 54 14.78 -25.24 -4.29
CA ALA A 54 14.72 -25.22 -5.75
C ALA A 54 16.14 -25.22 -6.32
N ASN A 55 16.27 -25.40 -7.63
CA ASN A 55 17.54 -25.34 -8.35
C ASN A 55 18.63 -26.23 -7.72
N GLN A 56 18.29 -27.50 -7.48
CA GLN A 56 19.19 -28.48 -6.85
C GLN A 56 19.76 -28.01 -5.49
N GLY A 57 19.02 -27.17 -4.77
CA GLY A 57 19.39 -26.66 -3.45
C GLY A 57 20.13 -25.32 -3.45
N SER A 58 20.37 -24.71 -4.61
CA SER A 58 20.98 -23.38 -4.69
C SER A 58 19.99 -22.23 -4.50
N ALA A 59 18.69 -22.51 -4.39
CA ALA A 59 17.65 -21.52 -4.20
C ALA A 59 16.63 -21.98 -3.15
N LEU A 60 16.09 -21.01 -2.41
CA LEU A 60 14.94 -21.21 -1.53
C LEU A 60 13.74 -20.48 -2.15
N LYS A 61 12.67 -21.23 -2.43
CA LYS A 61 11.42 -20.70 -2.98
C LYS A 61 10.38 -20.63 -1.87
N TYR A 62 10.03 -19.41 -1.46
CA TYR A 62 8.88 -19.17 -0.60
C TYR A 62 7.60 -19.20 -1.43
N LEU A 63 6.64 -20.00 -0.99
CA LEU A 63 5.37 -20.22 -1.66
C LEU A 63 4.33 -19.22 -1.14
N ASP A 64 3.40 -18.83 -2.00
CA ASP A 64 2.20 -18.06 -1.63
C ASP A 64 2.48 -16.76 -0.86
N ILE A 65 3.57 -16.06 -1.21
CA ILE A 65 3.99 -14.81 -0.56
C ILE A 65 3.02 -13.63 -0.79
N THR A 66 2.07 -13.77 -1.72
CA THR A 66 0.91 -12.90 -1.91
C THR A 66 -0.10 -13.58 -2.84
N HIS A 67 -1.33 -13.08 -2.91
CA HIS A 67 -2.37 -13.58 -3.81
C HIS A 67 -2.99 -12.44 -4.61
N MET A 68 -3.02 -12.59 -5.93
CA MET A 68 -3.72 -11.63 -6.79
C MET A 68 -5.21 -11.96 -6.85
N ARG A 69 -6.07 -10.94 -6.77
CA ARG A 69 -7.53 -11.09 -6.92
C ARG A 69 -8.03 -10.31 -8.13
N ASN A 70 -8.95 -10.94 -8.86
CA ASN A 70 -9.64 -10.38 -10.01
C ASN A 70 -11.14 -10.61 -9.83
N PHE A 71 -11.86 -9.54 -9.53
CA PHE A 71 -13.31 -9.55 -9.37
C PHE A 71 -14.05 -8.93 -10.57
N TYR A 72 -13.35 -8.59 -11.65
CA TYR A 72 -13.98 -8.01 -12.84
C TYR A 72 -14.89 -9.01 -13.59
N ASN A 73 -14.92 -10.28 -13.19
CA ASN A 73 -15.96 -11.22 -13.61
C ASN A 73 -17.36 -10.80 -13.11
N GLU A 74 -17.43 -10.00 -12.05
CA GLU A 74 -18.66 -9.39 -11.52
C GLU A 74 -18.96 -8.03 -12.17
N SER A 75 -18.15 -7.60 -13.16
CA SER A 75 -18.39 -6.42 -14.00
C SER A 75 -18.97 -6.83 -15.36
N THR A 76 -19.58 -5.87 -16.05
CA THR A 76 -19.97 -6.01 -17.47
C THR A 76 -18.77 -6.16 -18.40
N THR A 77 -17.60 -5.64 -17.99
CA THR A 77 -16.37 -5.69 -18.78
C THR A 77 -15.32 -6.52 -18.05
N PRO A 78 -14.83 -7.63 -18.64
CA PRO A 78 -13.86 -8.49 -18.00
C PRO A 78 -12.51 -7.78 -17.85
N GLY A 79 -11.86 -8.01 -16.71
CA GLY A 79 -10.53 -7.50 -16.43
C GLY A 79 -9.45 -8.43 -16.94
N LYS A 80 -8.30 -7.84 -17.29
CA LYS A 80 -7.07 -8.56 -17.65
C LYS A 80 -5.95 -8.18 -16.70
N ALA A 81 -4.99 -9.10 -16.50
CA ALA A 81 -3.77 -8.76 -15.80
C ALA A 81 -3.00 -7.68 -16.57
N VAL A 82 -2.53 -6.68 -15.86
CA VAL A 82 -1.70 -5.60 -16.38
C VAL A 82 -0.48 -5.43 -15.48
N MET A 83 0.64 -5.08 -16.11
CA MET A 83 1.88 -4.78 -15.42
C MET A 83 2.41 -3.45 -15.97
N ASN A 84 2.57 -2.48 -15.07
CA ASN A 84 2.95 -1.12 -15.40
C ASN A 84 4.25 -0.74 -14.68
N MET A 85 4.92 0.30 -15.19
CA MET A 85 6.07 0.91 -14.52
C MET A 85 5.65 2.26 -13.96
N PHE A 86 5.92 2.48 -12.68
CA PHE A 86 5.73 3.76 -12.02
C PHE A 86 7.10 4.31 -11.63
N VAL A 87 7.48 5.45 -12.18
CA VAL A 87 8.70 6.17 -11.79
C VAL A 87 8.29 7.29 -10.85
N CYS A 88 8.49 7.09 -9.54
CA CYS A 88 7.97 7.97 -8.51
C CYS A 88 9.06 8.89 -7.97
N ALA A 89 8.93 10.20 -8.23
CA ALA A 89 9.82 11.21 -7.67
C ALA A 89 9.57 11.42 -6.16
N PRO A 90 10.61 11.82 -5.38
CA PRO A 90 10.42 12.21 -3.99
C PRO A 90 9.41 13.33 -3.82
N ARG A 91 8.54 13.19 -2.81
CA ARG A 91 7.55 14.18 -2.41
C ARG A 91 8.14 15.11 -1.34
N SER A 92 7.82 16.40 -1.44
CA SER A 92 8.28 17.39 -0.47
C SER A 92 7.63 17.19 0.90
N LEU A 93 8.42 17.37 1.95
CA LEU A 93 7.94 17.37 3.33
C LEU A 93 7.72 18.81 3.80
N LEU A 94 6.64 19.03 4.54
CA LEU A 94 6.40 20.28 5.26
C LEU A 94 7.39 20.38 6.42
N SER A 95 8.14 21.48 6.48
CA SER A 95 9.10 21.71 7.54
C SER A 95 8.43 21.87 8.90
N THR A 96 9.05 21.34 9.93
CA THR A 96 8.65 21.59 11.32
C THR A 96 9.72 22.43 12.01
N PRO A 97 9.35 23.41 12.85
CA PRO A 97 10.29 23.99 13.81
C PRO A 97 10.57 22.96 14.90
N ASP A 98 11.26 21.87 14.56
CA ASP A 98 11.77 20.90 15.54
C ASP A 98 13.14 21.39 15.99
N SER A 99 13.20 21.98 17.18
CA SER A 99 14.41 22.46 17.81
C SER A 99 15.40 21.33 18.17
N ASN A 100 14.96 20.07 18.16
CA ASN A 100 15.77 18.92 18.56
C ASN A 100 16.33 18.10 17.38
N GLY A 101 15.98 18.42 16.13
CA GLY A 101 16.48 17.71 14.94
C GLY A 101 16.11 16.22 14.91
N SER A 102 14.94 15.87 15.43
CA SER A 102 14.43 14.50 15.49
C SER A 102 13.49 14.15 14.33
N MET A 103 12.95 15.16 13.66
CA MET A 103 11.95 15.06 12.60
C MET A 103 12.49 15.60 11.27
N ALA A 104 12.32 14.82 10.20
CA ALA A 104 12.58 15.28 8.83
C ALA A 104 11.48 16.24 8.33
N GLY A 105 10.25 16.05 8.81
CA GLY A 105 9.11 16.91 8.50
C GLY A 105 7.78 16.14 8.52
N HIS A 106 6.75 16.73 7.92
CA HIS A 106 5.45 16.09 7.73
C HIS A 106 5.13 15.88 6.26
N PHE A 107 4.63 14.69 5.91
CA PHE A 107 3.97 14.48 4.62
C PHE A 107 2.48 14.77 4.76
N LYS A 108 1.93 15.63 3.89
CA LYS A 108 0.51 15.97 3.87
C LYS A 108 -0.23 14.98 2.97
N VAL A 109 -1.22 14.29 3.55
CA VAL A 109 -2.13 13.42 2.82
C VAL A 109 -3.32 14.26 2.36
N GLU A 110 -3.63 14.20 1.07
CA GLU A 110 -4.70 14.99 0.45
C GLU A 110 -5.73 14.12 -0.28
N ILE A 111 -5.34 12.89 -0.60
CA ILE A 111 -6.11 11.95 -1.40
C ILE A 111 -5.86 10.52 -0.92
N LEU A 112 -6.90 9.70 -0.95
CA LEU A 112 -6.80 8.24 -0.95
C LEU A 112 -7.50 7.69 -2.18
N GLU A 113 -6.98 6.59 -2.69
CA GLU A 113 -7.55 5.82 -3.79
C GLU A 113 -7.80 4.37 -3.36
N ARG A 114 -8.63 3.65 -4.12
CA ARG A 114 -8.80 2.20 -4.00
C ARG A 114 -9.10 1.56 -5.34
N HIS A 115 -8.81 0.26 -5.42
CA HIS A 115 -9.11 -0.60 -6.56
C HIS A 115 -10.14 -1.68 -6.14
N PRO A 116 -11.45 -1.46 -6.28
CA PRO A 116 -12.47 -2.33 -5.69
C PRO A 116 -12.53 -3.72 -6.33
N PHE A 117 -12.11 -3.88 -7.58
CA PHE A 117 -12.20 -5.15 -8.29
C PHE A 117 -10.89 -5.93 -8.34
N THR A 118 -9.81 -5.43 -7.74
CA THR A 118 -8.52 -6.10 -7.82
C THR A 118 -7.58 -5.77 -6.67
N THR A 119 -6.69 -6.70 -6.35
CA THR A 119 -5.46 -6.37 -5.61
C THR A 119 -4.51 -5.57 -6.49
N GLN A 120 -3.70 -4.70 -5.87
CA GLN A 120 -2.63 -3.98 -6.56
C GLN A 120 -1.32 -4.18 -5.82
N THR A 121 -0.29 -4.63 -6.54
CA THR A 121 1.04 -4.91 -5.99
C THR A 121 2.05 -3.90 -6.51
N PHE A 122 2.78 -3.23 -5.62
CA PHE A 122 3.93 -2.38 -5.93
C PHE A 122 5.23 -3.07 -5.50
N ILE A 123 6.11 -3.31 -6.48
CA ILE A 123 7.41 -3.97 -6.29
C ILE A 123 8.51 -2.96 -6.63
N PRO A 124 9.27 -2.45 -5.65
CA PRO A 124 10.36 -1.53 -5.95
C PRO A 124 11.48 -2.25 -6.71
N LEU A 125 12.06 -1.56 -7.69
CA LEU A 125 13.25 -1.97 -8.39
C LEU A 125 14.46 -1.17 -7.90
N GLY A 126 15.62 -1.82 -7.83
CA GLY A 126 16.89 -1.14 -7.59
C GLY A 126 17.09 -0.60 -6.17
N LEU A 127 16.16 -0.82 -5.24
CA LEU A 127 16.35 -0.52 -3.83
C LEU A 127 17.06 -1.69 -3.15
N SER A 128 18.36 -1.53 -2.89
CA SER A 128 18.97 -2.32 -1.84
C SER A 128 18.62 -1.74 -0.47
N SER A 129 18.76 -2.54 0.59
CA SER A 129 18.66 -2.02 1.96
C SER A 129 19.69 -0.91 2.26
N LYS A 130 20.76 -0.78 1.46
CA LYS A 130 21.73 0.33 1.58
C LYS A 130 21.21 1.62 0.94
N ASP A 131 20.37 1.52 -0.09
CA ASP A 131 19.74 2.69 -0.75
C ASP A 131 18.60 3.28 0.08
N SER A 132 18.09 2.52 1.08
CA SER A 132 17.09 2.99 2.05
C SER A 132 17.52 4.23 2.85
N GLN A 133 18.82 4.57 2.85
CA GLN A 133 19.31 5.82 3.45
C GLN A 133 19.11 7.05 2.54
N GLN A 134 18.91 6.84 1.23
CA GLN A 134 18.78 7.91 0.23
C GLN A 134 17.36 8.04 -0.31
N CYS A 135 16.60 6.94 -0.38
CA CYS A 135 15.21 6.95 -0.79
C CYS A 135 14.42 5.82 -0.11
N GLN A 136 13.23 6.17 0.38
CA GLN A 136 12.27 5.24 0.96
C GLN A 136 10.89 5.56 0.42
N TYR A 137 9.93 4.67 0.65
CA TYR A 137 8.54 4.96 0.30
C TYR A 137 7.63 4.68 1.49
N LEU A 138 6.52 5.42 1.52
CA LEU A 138 5.49 5.33 2.55
C LEU A 138 4.33 4.49 2.03
N VAL A 139 3.72 3.74 2.94
CA VAL A 139 2.48 3.00 2.72
C VAL A 139 1.45 3.58 3.66
N ILE A 140 0.50 4.34 3.12
CA ILE A 140 -0.55 5.00 3.91
C ILE A 140 -1.87 4.34 3.53
N VAL A 141 -2.60 3.82 4.51
CA VAL A 141 -3.80 3.01 4.31
C VAL A 141 -4.89 3.35 5.31
N ALA A 142 -6.14 3.19 4.90
CA ALA A 142 -7.30 3.38 5.78
C ALA A 142 -8.26 2.20 5.70
N PRO A 143 -8.90 1.81 6.82
CA PRO A 143 -10.03 0.90 6.77
C PRO A 143 -11.20 1.57 6.05
N SER A 144 -12.18 0.78 5.63
CA SER A 144 -13.43 1.31 5.08
C SER A 144 -14.46 1.50 6.19
N LEU A 145 -15.22 2.60 6.11
CA LEU A 145 -16.46 2.78 6.87
C LEU A 145 -17.52 1.76 6.44
N LYS A 146 -18.63 1.71 7.18
CA LYS A 146 -19.82 1.01 6.69
C LYS A 146 -20.39 1.77 5.48
N PRO A 147 -20.97 1.06 4.50
CA PRO A 147 -21.67 1.68 3.38
C PRO A 147 -22.73 2.70 3.83
N SER A 148 -22.92 3.75 3.03
CA SER A 148 -23.82 4.88 3.30
C SER A 148 -24.44 5.42 2.01
N GLU A 149 -25.32 6.41 2.10
CA GLU A 149 -25.87 7.10 0.92
C GLU A 149 -24.78 7.82 0.10
N GLN A 150 -23.69 8.25 0.73
CA GLN A 150 -22.61 8.98 0.06
C GLN A 150 -21.82 8.11 -0.93
N ASP A 151 -21.79 6.80 -0.72
CA ASP A 151 -21.07 5.83 -1.53
C ASP A 151 -21.98 4.97 -2.41
N GLU A 152 -23.29 5.27 -2.47
CA GLU A 152 -24.28 4.46 -3.18
C GLU A 152 -23.97 4.31 -4.68
N SER A 153 -23.37 5.33 -5.29
CA SER A 153 -22.99 5.31 -6.71
C SER A 153 -21.67 4.59 -7.02
N LEU A 154 -20.89 4.19 -6.01
CA LEU A 154 -19.59 3.56 -6.20
C LEU A 154 -19.76 2.07 -6.52
N PRO A 155 -19.32 1.59 -7.70
CA PRO A 155 -19.38 0.18 -8.03
C PRO A 155 -18.42 -0.62 -7.14
N VAL A 156 -18.87 -1.81 -6.75
CA VAL A 156 -18.07 -2.82 -6.05
C VAL A 156 -18.46 -4.19 -6.55
N PRO A 157 -17.56 -5.19 -6.48
CA PRO A 157 -17.92 -6.55 -6.84
C PRO A 157 -19.02 -7.06 -5.92
N THR A 158 -20.09 -7.58 -6.53
CA THR A 158 -21.20 -8.19 -5.79
C THR A 158 -21.00 -9.70 -5.79
N PRO A 159 -20.89 -10.36 -4.62
CA PRO A 159 -20.71 -11.79 -4.59
C PRO A 159 -21.91 -12.50 -5.21
N THR A 160 -21.67 -13.32 -6.23
CA THR A 160 -22.63 -14.33 -6.68
C THR A 160 -22.65 -15.49 -5.69
N THR A 161 -23.77 -16.23 -5.62
CA THR A 161 -23.94 -17.37 -4.68
C THR A 161 -22.89 -18.48 -4.84
N ALA A 162 -22.11 -18.48 -5.92
CA ALA A 162 -21.05 -19.45 -6.18
C ALA A 162 -19.72 -19.21 -5.42
N ASN A 163 -19.47 -17.98 -4.93
CA ASN A 163 -18.17 -17.59 -4.37
C ASN A 163 -18.17 -17.33 -2.84
N LEU A 164 -19.22 -17.79 -2.14
CA LEU A 164 -19.49 -17.41 -0.75
C LEU A 164 -18.56 -18.04 0.30
N GLU A 165 -17.81 -19.10 -0.02
CA GLU A 165 -17.25 -19.91 1.06
C GLU A 165 -15.90 -19.44 1.62
N ASN A 166 -15.12 -18.57 0.94
CA ASN A 166 -13.81 -18.14 1.48
C ASN A 166 -13.26 -16.78 1.00
N GLU A 167 -13.95 -16.04 0.12
CA GLU A 167 -13.44 -14.75 -0.39
C GLU A 167 -14.07 -13.55 0.32
N ARG A 168 -13.23 -12.69 0.90
CA ARG A 168 -13.66 -11.41 1.48
C ARG A 168 -13.84 -10.39 0.37
N TYR A 169 -15.07 -10.21 -0.09
CA TYR A 169 -15.42 -9.16 -1.05
C TYR A 169 -15.29 -7.77 -0.41
N PRO A 170 -14.73 -6.78 -1.12
CA PRO A 170 -14.70 -5.41 -0.64
C PRO A 170 -16.09 -4.79 -0.59
N GLY A 171 -16.36 -4.02 0.47
CA GLY A 171 -17.55 -3.18 0.57
C GLY A 171 -17.33 -1.81 -0.09
N ARG A 172 -18.44 -1.07 -0.30
CA ARG A 172 -18.40 0.25 -0.93
C ARG A 172 -18.05 1.42 0.00
N GLY A 173 -17.94 1.20 1.30
CA GLY A 173 -17.75 2.29 2.28
C GLY A 173 -16.52 3.17 2.01
N LEU A 174 -16.67 4.47 2.25
CA LEU A 174 -15.63 5.50 2.16
C LEU A 174 -14.46 5.26 3.15
N PRO A 175 -13.29 5.89 2.99
CA PRO A 175 -12.17 5.67 3.91
C PRO A 175 -12.49 6.19 5.32
N ASP A 176 -12.20 5.38 6.33
CA ASP A 176 -12.22 5.79 7.72
C ASP A 176 -10.91 6.50 8.09
N LEU A 177 -10.93 7.84 7.98
CA LEU A 177 -9.78 8.69 8.32
C LEU A 177 -9.45 8.70 9.82
N ASN A 178 -10.33 8.20 10.69
CA ASN A 178 -9.97 7.99 12.10
C ASN A 178 -9.07 6.76 12.28
N GLY A 179 -9.28 5.71 11.48
CA GLY A 179 -8.51 4.46 11.48
C GLY A 179 -7.29 4.43 10.55
N ILE A 180 -6.95 5.53 9.88
CA ILE A 180 -5.79 5.61 8.97
C ILE A 180 -4.47 5.27 9.66
N LYS A 181 -3.59 4.59 8.93
CA LYS A 181 -2.24 4.20 9.35
C LYS A 181 -1.22 4.59 8.30
N ALA A 182 0.02 4.82 8.73
CA ALA A 182 1.15 5.09 7.86
C ALA A 182 2.34 4.21 8.24
N PHE A 183 2.97 3.62 7.22
CA PHE A 183 4.12 2.74 7.39
C PHE A 183 5.31 3.22 6.55
N LEU A 184 6.51 3.04 7.08
CA LEU A 184 7.77 3.25 6.38
C LEU A 184 8.30 1.90 5.88
N ALA A 185 8.49 1.76 4.57
CA ALA A 185 9.15 0.60 4.00
C ALA A 185 10.68 0.72 4.12
N ASP A 186 11.35 -0.40 4.34
CA ASP A 186 12.81 -0.47 4.47
C ASP A 186 13.57 -0.57 3.13
N GLY A 187 12.85 -0.50 2.01
CA GLY A 187 13.37 -0.60 0.65
C GLY A 187 13.52 -2.02 0.11
N SER A 188 13.50 -3.05 0.98
CA SER A 188 13.53 -4.47 0.59
C SER A 188 12.15 -5.12 0.53
N GLN A 189 11.11 -4.33 0.76
CA GLN A 189 9.73 -4.76 0.86
C GLN A 189 8.98 -4.35 -0.41
N ALA A 190 8.06 -5.21 -0.86
CA ALA A 190 6.99 -4.85 -1.77
C ALA A 190 5.66 -4.93 -1.02
N VAL A 191 4.60 -4.34 -1.55
CA VAL A 191 3.26 -4.40 -0.94
C VAL A 191 2.22 -4.82 -1.94
N THR A 192 1.31 -5.68 -1.52
CA THR A 192 0.04 -5.95 -2.20
C THR A 192 -1.08 -5.38 -1.36
N TYR A 193 -1.79 -4.38 -1.88
CA TYR A 193 -3.06 -3.93 -1.31
C TYR A 193 -4.14 -4.96 -1.62
N GLY A 194 -4.94 -5.30 -0.61
CA GLY A 194 -6.15 -6.09 -0.78
C GLY A 194 -7.15 -5.33 -1.65
N ALA A 195 -7.97 -6.04 -2.44
CA ALA A 195 -9.01 -5.41 -3.23
C ALA A 195 -9.91 -4.50 -2.39
N GLY A 196 -10.16 -3.29 -2.89
CA GLY A 196 -10.94 -2.24 -2.23
C GLY A 196 -10.30 -1.60 -1.00
N THR A 197 -9.05 -1.93 -0.67
CA THR A 197 -8.30 -1.23 0.39
C THR A 197 -8.07 0.20 -0.02
N TRP A 198 -8.36 1.15 0.89
CA TRP A 198 -8.01 2.54 0.67
C TRP A 198 -6.52 2.76 0.98
N HIS A 199 -5.80 3.37 0.05
CA HIS A 199 -4.40 3.72 0.20
C HIS A 199 -4.09 5.07 -0.46
N ALA A 200 -3.01 5.73 -0.04
CA ALA A 200 -2.52 6.90 -0.78
C ALA A 200 -1.85 6.45 -2.10
N PRO A 201 -1.86 7.29 -3.15
CA PRO A 201 -0.95 7.13 -4.28
C PRO A 201 0.51 7.04 -3.79
N MET A 202 1.40 6.36 -4.52
CA MET A 202 2.76 6.09 -4.03
C MET A 202 3.51 7.35 -3.59
N VAL A 203 4.03 7.29 -2.36
CA VAL A 203 4.77 8.38 -1.73
C VAL A 203 6.22 7.96 -1.57
N VAL A 204 7.08 8.49 -2.43
CA VAL A 204 8.54 8.39 -2.26
C VAL A 204 9.02 9.57 -1.43
N ILE A 205 9.97 9.34 -0.54
CA ILE A 205 10.68 10.36 0.25
C ILE A 205 12.19 10.15 0.13
N GLY A 206 12.95 11.22 0.34
CA GLY A 206 14.41 11.24 0.20
C GLY A 206 14.87 12.02 -1.03
N GLU A 207 15.98 11.60 -1.63
CA GLU A 207 16.70 12.36 -2.65
C GLU A 207 16.54 11.82 -4.08
N LYS A 208 16.12 10.55 -4.22
CA LYS A 208 16.09 9.84 -5.50
C LYS A 208 14.73 9.24 -5.81
N PRO A 209 14.35 9.15 -7.11
CA PRO A 209 13.14 8.45 -7.50
C PRO A 209 13.24 6.96 -7.20
N ILE A 210 12.07 6.32 -7.05
CA ILE A 210 11.95 4.87 -6.97
C ILE A 210 11.11 4.39 -8.15
N ASP A 211 11.63 3.39 -8.85
CA ASP A 211 10.90 2.69 -9.90
C ASP A 211 10.13 1.53 -9.28
N PHE A 212 8.83 1.42 -9.59
CA PHE A 212 7.98 0.33 -9.16
C PHE A 212 7.44 -0.42 -10.36
N VAL A 213 7.60 -1.74 -10.34
CA VAL A 213 6.72 -2.62 -11.10
C VAL A 213 5.40 -2.69 -10.36
N VAL A 214 4.32 -2.38 -11.07
CA VAL A 214 2.96 -2.41 -10.53
C VAL A 214 2.17 -3.49 -11.23
N VAL A 215 1.61 -4.43 -10.47
CA VAL A 215 0.82 -5.55 -10.99
C VAL A 215 -0.60 -5.46 -10.44
N GLN A 216 -1.59 -5.52 -11.32
CA GLN A 216 -3.01 -5.54 -10.97
C GLN A 216 -3.84 -6.15 -12.10
N PHE A 217 -5.15 -6.23 -11.92
CA PHE A 217 -6.08 -6.39 -13.04
C PHE A 217 -6.70 -5.03 -13.41
N ALA A 218 -7.04 -4.85 -14.68
CA ALA A 218 -7.78 -3.68 -15.14
C ALA A 218 -8.75 -4.07 -16.27
N ASN A 219 -9.89 -3.41 -16.34
CA ASN A 219 -10.87 -3.60 -17.41
C ASN A 219 -11.06 -2.36 -18.28
N GLY A 220 -10.46 -1.22 -17.92
CA GLY A 220 -10.54 0.04 -18.66
C GLY A 220 -11.77 0.90 -18.30
N VAL A 221 -12.62 0.43 -17.38
CA VAL A 221 -13.75 1.21 -16.86
C VAL A 221 -13.26 2.02 -15.67
N GLY A 222 -13.00 3.31 -15.88
CA GLY A 222 -12.24 4.13 -14.93
C GLY A 222 -12.74 4.08 -13.46
N ILE A 223 -14.05 4.04 -13.21
CA ILE A 223 -14.62 4.01 -11.85
C ILE A 223 -14.58 2.62 -11.18
N GLU A 224 -14.43 1.56 -11.97
CA GLU A 224 -14.21 0.20 -11.48
C GLU A 224 -12.72 -0.06 -11.28
N ASP A 225 -11.89 0.49 -12.18
CA ASP A 225 -10.44 0.42 -12.09
C ASP A 225 -9.91 1.23 -10.90
N CYS A 226 -10.40 2.46 -10.65
CA CYS A 226 -9.93 3.30 -9.55
C CYS A 226 -11.02 4.23 -8.99
N GLN A 227 -11.10 4.30 -7.67
CA GLN A 227 -11.98 5.24 -6.95
C GLN A 227 -11.13 6.13 -6.07
N GLU A 228 -11.35 7.43 -6.14
CA GLU A 228 -10.54 8.44 -5.46
C GLU A 228 -11.42 9.26 -4.51
N VAL A 229 -10.86 9.59 -3.36
CA VAL A 229 -11.47 10.46 -2.36
C VAL A 229 -10.44 11.52 -1.96
N GLU A 230 -10.81 12.76 -2.18
CA GLU A 230 -10.08 13.96 -1.76
C GLU A 230 -10.84 14.66 -0.63
N TRP A 231 -10.16 15.57 0.06
CA TRP A 231 -10.79 16.48 1.00
C TRP A 231 -10.41 17.92 0.72
N LYS A 232 -11.42 18.80 0.68
CA LYS A 232 -11.20 20.24 0.59
C LYS A 232 -10.83 20.80 1.96
N GLU A 233 -9.70 21.47 2.03
CA GLU A 233 -9.34 22.25 3.20
C GLU A 233 -10.29 23.42 3.41
N LYS A 234 -10.64 23.64 4.68
CA LYS A 234 -11.36 24.85 5.06
C LYS A 234 -10.42 26.05 5.26
N ASN A 235 -9.14 25.82 5.60
CA ASN A 235 -8.07 26.82 5.80
C ASN A 235 -6.68 26.12 5.76
N ASP A 236 -5.59 26.86 5.46
CA ASP A 236 -4.20 26.36 5.33
C ASP A 236 -3.55 25.80 6.62
N ASP A 237 -4.16 26.01 7.80
CA ASP A 237 -3.57 25.69 9.11
C ASP A 237 -3.94 24.28 9.66
N GLY A 238 -4.41 23.37 8.82
CA GLY A 238 -4.87 22.04 9.24
C GLY A 238 -4.67 20.94 8.20
N GLY A 239 -5.19 19.74 8.48
CA GLY A 239 -5.14 18.62 7.54
C GLY A 239 -4.74 17.28 8.15
N LEU A 240 -4.46 16.32 7.26
CA LEU A 240 -4.00 14.99 7.62
C LEU A 240 -2.52 14.85 7.33
N LEU A 241 -1.72 14.73 8.37
CA LEU A 241 -0.26 14.72 8.28
C LEU A 241 0.29 13.36 8.71
N VAL A 242 1.37 12.92 8.08
CA VAL A 242 2.21 11.80 8.52
C VAL A 242 3.53 12.36 9.03
N ALA A 243 3.88 12.08 10.28
CA ALA A 243 5.14 12.49 10.88
C ALA A 243 6.28 11.62 10.35
N ILE A 244 7.27 12.24 9.68
CA ILE A 244 8.45 11.55 9.14
C ILE A 244 9.67 11.82 10.04
N PRO A 245 10.18 10.80 10.76
CA PRO A 245 11.35 10.96 11.61
C PRO A 245 12.60 11.23 10.77
N GLN A 246 13.56 11.93 11.34
CA GLN A 246 14.87 12.07 10.73
C GLN A 246 15.58 10.73 10.78
N THR A 247 15.86 10.14 9.62
CA THR A 247 16.63 8.90 9.53
C THR A 247 18.05 9.20 9.98
N LYS A 248 18.45 8.71 11.17
CA LYS A 248 19.86 8.71 11.55
C LYS A 248 20.58 7.84 10.54
N ALA A 249 21.53 8.42 9.80
CA ALA A 249 22.53 7.62 9.09
C ALA A 249 23.12 6.66 10.14
N LYS A 250 22.90 5.35 9.98
CA LYS A 250 23.66 4.37 10.75
C LYS A 250 25.10 4.54 10.28
N LEU A 251 25.92 5.20 11.11
CA LEU A 251 27.37 5.28 10.99
C LEU A 251 27.97 3.87 10.94
#